data_AF-A0A382N4E5-F1
#
_entry.id   AF-A0A382N4E5-F1
#
_cell.length_a   1.000
_cell.length_b   1.000
_cell.length_c   1.000
_cell.angle_alpha   90.00
_cell.angle_beta   90.00
_cell.angle_gamma   90.00
#
_symmetry.space_group_name_H-M   'P 1'
#
loop_
_entity.id
_entity.type
_entity.pdbx_description
1 polymer ?
#
loop_
_entity_poly.entity_id
_entity_poly.type
_entity_poly.pdbx_seq_one_letter_code
_entity_poly.pdbx_strand_id
1 'polypeptide(L)'
;GIYTIPEISAVGPTEEELREQGVHFEVGRAHYAEIARGPIAGDTEGIIKILFHRETLEVLSVHIIGTHATELISLGQMALSLRVRIDYFVDTIFNYPTFAEGFRIAALNGLNKLDDSLSAKWS
;
A
#
# COMPACT_ATOMS: atom_id res chain seq x y z
N GLY A 1 -16.04 0.32 -2.89
CA GLY A 1 -15.59 -1.00 -2.42
C GLY A 1 -16.60 -2.06 -2.79
N ILE A 2 -16.19 -3.32 -2.73
CA ILE A 2 -17.09 -4.47 -2.82
C ILE A 2 -17.26 -5.00 -1.38
N TYR A 3 -18.51 -5.06 -0.90
CA TYR A 3 -18.83 -5.57 0.43
C TYR A 3 -18.87 -7.11 0.44
N THR A 4 -17.69 -7.71 0.34
CA THR A 4 -17.44 -9.12 0.68
C THR A 4 -17.05 -9.26 2.16
N ILE A 5 -16.93 -10.49 2.64
CA ILE A 5 -16.23 -10.81 3.90
C ILE A 5 -14.97 -11.61 3.52
N PRO A 6 -13.75 -11.13 3.83
CA PRO A 6 -13.43 -9.78 4.30
C PRO A 6 -13.78 -8.69 3.27
N GLU A 7 -13.90 -7.43 3.72
CA GLU A 7 -14.12 -6.30 2.82
C GLU A 7 -12.98 -6.18 1.81
N ILE A 8 -13.29 -5.83 0.56
CA ILE A 8 -12.30 -5.59 -0.49
C ILE A 8 -12.54 -4.21 -1.09
N SER A 9 -11.51 -3.36 -1.08
CA SER A 9 -11.53 -2.06 -1.73
C SER A 9 -10.23 -1.79 -2.47
N ALA A 10 -10.35 -1.28 -3.70
CA ALA A 10 -9.23 -0.99 -4.57
C ALA A 10 -9.47 0.32 -5.33
N VAL A 11 -8.39 1.00 -5.70
CA VAL A 11 -8.41 2.23 -6.50
C VAL A 11 -7.12 2.32 -7.35
N GLY A 12 -7.27 2.69 -8.62
CA GLY A 12 -6.20 2.63 -9.62
C GLY A 12 -6.06 1.28 -10.32
N PRO A 13 -5.13 1.14 -11.28
CA PRO A 13 -4.92 -0.08 -12.06
C PRO A 13 -4.31 -1.22 -11.24
N THR A 14 -4.62 -2.43 -11.65
CA THR A 14 -4.04 -3.68 -11.15
C THR A 14 -2.58 -3.85 -11.56
N GLU A 15 -1.90 -4.84 -10.95
CA GLU A 15 -0.53 -5.21 -11.37
C GLU A 15 -0.48 -5.77 -12.80
N GLU A 16 -1.59 -6.30 -13.33
CA GLU A 16 -1.67 -6.84 -14.70
C GLU A 16 -1.79 -5.71 -15.72
N GLU A 17 -2.75 -4.80 -15.54
CA GLU A 17 -2.92 -3.61 -16.39
C GLU A 17 -1.64 -2.74 -16.45
N LEU A 18 -0.93 -2.58 -15.33
CA LEU A 18 0.35 -1.85 -15.32
C LEU A 18 1.47 -2.58 -16.08
N ARG A 19 1.50 -3.92 -16.07
CA ARG A 19 2.46 -4.71 -16.89
C ARG A 19 2.13 -4.61 -18.37
N GLU A 20 0.85 -4.70 -18.74
CA GLU A 20 0.37 -4.52 -20.12
C GLU A 20 0.69 -3.12 -20.68
N GLN A 21 0.59 -2.10 -19.82
CA GLN A 21 0.94 -0.71 -20.16
C GLN A 21 2.46 -0.45 -20.16
N GLY A 22 3.30 -1.43 -19.79
CA GLY A 22 4.75 -1.28 -19.70
C GLY A 22 5.23 -0.34 -18.58
N VAL A 23 4.40 -0.09 -17.56
CA VAL A 23 4.73 0.85 -16.47
C VAL A 23 5.72 0.20 -15.51
N HIS A 24 6.81 0.91 -15.17
CA HIS A 24 7.80 0.46 -14.21
C HIS A 24 7.32 0.72 -12.77
N PHE A 25 6.69 -0.28 -12.14
CA PHE A 25 6.19 -0.19 -10.76
C PHE A 25 6.89 -1.15 -9.79
N GLU A 26 6.77 -0.84 -8.50
CA GLU A 26 7.05 -1.77 -7.39
C GLU A 26 5.83 -1.91 -6.48
N VAL A 27 5.87 -2.91 -5.59
CA VAL A 27 4.76 -3.26 -4.71
C VAL A 27 5.17 -3.24 -3.24
N GLY A 28 4.64 -2.27 -2.49
CA GLY A 28 4.65 -2.25 -1.03
C GLY A 28 3.48 -3.06 -0.44
N ARG A 29 3.72 -3.80 0.64
CA ARG A 29 2.72 -4.61 1.35
C ARG A 29 2.86 -4.46 2.87
N ALA A 30 1.73 -4.45 3.57
CA ALA A 30 1.64 -4.58 5.02
C ALA A 30 0.50 -5.54 5.38
N HIS A 31 0.80 -6.57 6.16
CA HIS A 31 -0.19 -7.51 6.68
C HIS A 31 -0.81 -6.98 7.97
N TYR A 32 -2.09 -7.24 8.21
CA TYR A 32 -2.76 -6.82 9.43
C TYR A 32 -2.15 -7.46 10.68
N ALA A 33 -1.56 -8.65 10.57
CA ALA A 33 -0.72 -9.27 11.60
C ALA A 33 0.51 -8.42 12.03
N GLU A 34 1.02 -7.55 11.15
CA GLU A 34 2.17 -6.66 11.40
C GLU A 34 1.75 -5.29 11.95
N ILE A 35 0.47 -4.92 11.80
CA ILE A 35 -0.10 -3.67 12.30
C ILE A 35 -0.65 -3.90 13.70
N ALA A 36 -0.25 -3.12 14.70
CA ALA A 36 -0.67 -3.31 16.09
C ALA A 36 -2.21 -3.36 16.27
N ARG A 37 -2.96 -2.69 15.40
CA ARG A 37 -4.44 -2.71 15.39
C ARG A 37 -5.04 -4.05 14.98
N GLY A 38 -4.40 -4.86 14.15
CA GLY A 38 -4.95 -6.13 13.64
C GLY A 38 -5.21 -7.15 14.73
N PRO A 39 -4.18 -7.56 15.51
CA PRO A 39 -4.35 -8.45 16.66
C PRO A 39 -5.33 -7.91 17.71
N ILE A 40 -5.41 -6.59 17.90
CA ILE A 40 -6.38 -5.94 18.82
C ILE A 40 -7.82 -6.06 18.30
N ALA A 41 -8.03 -5.98 17.00
CA ALA A 41 -9.34 -6.10 16.36
C ALA A 41 -9.77 -7.57 16.10
N GLY A 42 -8.85 -8.53 16.22
CA GLY A 42 -9.07 -9.92 15.87
C GLY A 42 -9.02 -10.22 14.36
N ASP A 43 -8.52 -9.27 13.55
CA ASP A 43 -8.31 -9.43 12.11
C ASP A 43 -6.81 -9.33 11.79
N THR A 44 -6.20 -10.47 11.46
CA THR A 44 -4.78 -10.59 11.12
C THR A 44 -4.53 -11.00 9.68
N GLU A 45 -5.58 -11.44 8.97
CA GLU A 45 -5.52 -11.94 7.59
C GLU A 45 -5.63 -10.81 6.55
N GLY A 46 -6.04 -9.61 6.98
CA GLY A 46 -6.08 -8.42 6.13
C GLY A 46 -4.70 -8.01 5.59
N ILE A 47 -4.70 -7.25 4.49
CA ILE A 47 -3.50 -6.75 3.81
C ILE A 47 -3.78 -5.39 3.16
N ILE A 48 -2.82 -4.47 3.31
CA ILE A 48 -2.71 -3.24 2.52
C ILE A 48 -1.62 -3.45 1.47
N LYS A 49 -1.92 -3.20 0.21
CA LYS A 49 -1.01 -3.29 -0.92
C LYS A 49 -0.99 -1.98 -1.69
N ILE A 50 0.19 -1.38 -1.86
CA ILE A 50 0.42 -0.13 -2.59
C ILE A 50 1.31 -0.43 -3.80
N LEU A 51 0.86 -0.06 -5.00
CA LEU A 51 1.68 -0.06 -6.22
C LEU A 51 2.12 1.38 -6.48
N PHE A 52 3.39 1.57 -6.82
CA PHE A 52 3.97 2.89 -7.03
C PHE A 52 5.02 2.85 -8.14
N HIS A 53 5.21 3.96 -8.84
CA HIS A 53 6.16 4.07 -9.93
C HIS A 53 7.60 4.07 -9.40
N ARG A 54 8.48 3.22 -9.94
CA ARG A 54 9.84 3.02 -9.41
C ARG A 54 10.72 4.27 -9.43
N GLU A 55 10.52 5.13 -10.44
CA GLU A 55 11.37 6.32 -10.66
C GLU A 55 10.82 7.60 -10.01
N THR A 56 9.54 7.96 -10.23
CA THR A 56 8.93 9.17 -9.66
C THR A 56 8.50 9.00 -8.19
N LEU A 57 8.38 7.75 -7.74
CA LEU A 57 7.77 7.32 -6.48
C LEU A 57 6.25 7.60 -6.35
N GLU A 58 5.58 8.10 -7.39
CA GLU A 58 4.13 8.36 -7.38
C GLU A 58 3.33 7.08 -7.13
N VAL A 59 2.32 7.15 -6.25
CA VAL A 59 1.40 6.05 -5.97
C VAL A 59 0.45 5.85 -7.16
N LEU A 60 0.46 4.64 -7.71
CA LEU A 60 -0.32 4.26 -8.89
C LEU A 60 -1.64 3.58 -8.52
N SER A 61 -1.63 2.69 -7.53
CA SER A 61 -2.85 2.06 -7.01
C SER A 61 -2.72 1.58 -5.58
N VAL A 62 -3.87 1.44 -4.92
CA VAL A 62 -3.98 0.92 -3.56
C VAL A 62 -5.07 -0.16 -3.55
N HIS A 63 -4.75 -1.31 -2.96
CA HIS A 63 -5.66 -2.42 -2.77
C HIS A 63 -5.65 -2.80 -1.28
N ILE A 64 -6.83 -2.92 -0.67
CA ILE A 64 -6.99 -3.25 0.74
C ILE A 64 -8.00 -4.40 0.84
N ILE A 65 -7.63 -5.41 1.63
CA ILE A 65 -8.49 -6.52 2.02
C ILE A 65 -8.47 -6.57 3.54
N GLY A 66 -9.64 -6.67 4.19
CA GLY A 66 -9.74 -6.74 5.66
C GLY A 66 -10.66 -5.66 6.25
N THR A 67 -10.77 -5.66 7.57
CA THR A 67 -11.64 -4.76 8.33
C THR A 67 -11.32 -3.29 8.02
N HIS A 68 -12.37 -2.47 7.84
CA HIS A 68 -12.31 -1.06 7.43
C HIS A 68 -11.67 -0.77 6.05
N ALA A 69 -11.52 -1.77 5.15
CA ALA A 69 -11.00 -1.54 3.81
C ALA A 69 -11.77 -0.45 3.04
N THR A 70 -13.10 -0.40 3.21
CA THR A 70 -13.96 0.61 2.58
C THR A 70 -13.77 2.04 3.10
N GLU A 71 -13.30 2.21 4.34
CA GLU A 71 -12.95 3.53 4.89
C GLU A 71 -11.53 3.94 4.46
N LEU A 72 -10.57 3.03 4.63
CA LEU A 72 -9.14 3.24 4.38
C LEU A 72 -8.83 3.55 2.91
N ILE A 73 -9.62 3.02 1.96
CA ILE A 73 -9.39 3.26 0.52
C ILE A 73 -9.52 4.75 0.15
N SER A 74 -10.21 5.55 0.96
CA SER A 74 -10.31 7.01 0.79
C SER A 74 -8.94 7.69 0.81
N LEU A 75 -8.00 7.19 1.62
CA LEU A 75 -6.62 7.68 1.65
C LEU A 75 -5.87 7.31 0.36
N GLY A 76 -6.08 6.10 -0.16
CA GLY A 76 -5.56 5.69 -1.46
C GLY A 76 -6.10 6.56 -2.59
N GLN A 77 -7.41 6.83 -2.60
CA GLN A 77 -8.04 7.67 -3.62
C GLN A 77 -7.49 9.11 -3.59
N MET A 78 -7.28 9.68 -2.39
CA MET A 78 -6.62 10.96 -2.22
C MET A 78 -5.18 10.94 -2.77
N ALA A 79 -4.42 9.90 -2.43
CA ALA A 79 -3.03 9.74 -2.88
C ALA A 79 -2.90 9.69 -4.41
N LEU A 80 -3.73 8.90 -5.08
CA LEU A 80 -3.77 8.85 -6.55
C LEU A 80 -4.20 10.19 -7.16
N SER A 81 -5.25 10.81 -6.62
CA SER A 81 -5.81 12.05 -7.15
C SER A 81 -4.83 13.23 -7.10
N LEU A 82 -3.94 13.24 -6.10
CA LEU A 82 -2.94 14.28 -5.88
C LEU A 82 -1.51 13.86 -6.29
N ARG A 83 -1.34 12.66 -6.89
CA ARG A 83 -0.04 12.07 -7.25
C ARG A 83 0.96 12.07 -6.10
N VAL A 84 0.47 11.71 -4.92
CA VAL A 84 1.29 11.58 -3.71
C VAL A 84 2.37 10.52 -3.96
N ARG A 85 3.60 10.82 -3.56
CA ARG A 85 4.72 9.88 -3.60
C ARG A 85 4.65 8.93 -2.41
N ILE A 86 5.11 7.69 -2.56
CA ILE A 86 5.00 6.68 -1.50
C ILE A 86 5.83 7.01 -0.25
N ASP A 87 6.93 7.76 -0.38
CA ASP A 87 7.76 8.23 0.73
C ASP A 87 7.01 9.17 1.69
N TYR A 88 6.01 9.91 1.19
CA TYR A 88 5.10 10.70 2.04
C TYR A 88 4.46 9.88 3.17
N PHE A 89 4.14 8.61 2.94
CA PHE A 89 3.56 7.74 3.98
C PHE A 89 4.59 7.28 5.02
N VAL A 90 5.89 7.37 4.72
CA VAL A 90 6.97 7.08 5.70
C VAL A 90 7.12 8.23 6.69
N ASP A 91 7.05 9.46 6.18
CA ASP A 91 7.18 10.71 6.93
C ASP A 91 5.87 11.13 7.65
N THR A 92 4.71 10.66 7.16
CA THR A 92 3.40 10.96 7.74
C THR A 92 3.21 10.30 9.10
N ILE A 93 2.81 11.09 10.09
CA ILE A 93 2.38 10.60 11.41
C ILE A 93 0.95 10.07 11.30
N PHE A 94 0.81 8.74 11.37
CA PHE A 94 -0.49 8.08 11.50
C PHE A 94 -0.93 7.98 12.96
N ASN A 95 -2.24 8.00 13.20
CA ASN A 95 -2.80 7.74 14.53
C ASN A 95 -2.52 6.29 14.96
N TYR A 96 -2.13 6.09 16.22
CA TYR A 96 -1.78 4.77 16.75
C TYR A 96 -2.70 4.36 17.93
N PRO A 97 -3.17 3.09 18.00
CA PRO A 97 -3.07 2.04 16.99
C PRO A 97 -4.25 2.12 16.01
N THR A 98 -3.98 2.28 14.71
CA THR A 98 -5.00 2.24 13.63
C THR A 98 -4.52 1.45 12.42
N PHE A 99 -5.45 0.94 11.60
CA PHE A 99 -5.10 0.28 10.34
C PHE A 99 -4.45 1.22 9.31
N ALA A 100 -4.63 2.54 9.46
CA ALA A 100 -3.99 3.52 8.58
C ALA A 100 -2.46 3.51 8.68
N GLU A 101 -1.89 3.10 9.83
CA GLU A 101 -0.46 2.84 9.99
C GLU A 101 0.08 1.81 8.97
N GLY A 102 -0.77 0.90 8.48
CA GLY A 102 -0.40 -0.06 7.43
C GLY A 102 0.05 0.61 6.12
N PHE A 103 -0.36 1.85 5.82
CA PHE A 103 0.19 2.60 4.68
C PHE A 103 1.68 2.90 4.87
N ARG A 104 2.10 3.24 6.09
CA ARG A 104 3.50 3.50 6.43
C ARG A 104 4.34 2.22 6.36
N ILE A 105 3.82 1.11 6.88
CA ILE A 105 4.49 -0.20 6.80
C ILE A 105 4.59 -0.67 5.34
N ALA A 106 3.52 -0.51 4.54
CA ALA A 106 3.53 -0.86 3.13
C ALA A 106 4.50 0.01 2.32
N ALA A 107 4.59 1.31 2.63
CA ALA A 107 5.56 2.21 2.02
C ALA A 107 7.01 1.79 2.31
N LEU A 108 7.35 1.53 3.58
CA LEU A 108 8.67 1.02 3.96
C LEU A 108 8.99 -0.31 3.25
N ASN A 109 8.03 -1.25 3.23
CA ASN A 109 8.16 -2.52 2.53
C ASN A 109 8.36 -2.37 1.02
N GLY A 110 7.78 -1.34 0.40
CA GLY A 110 7.96 -1.03 -1.02
C GLY A 110 9.31 -0.40 -1.31
N LEU A 111 9.71 0.59 -0.52
CA LEU A 111 10.95 1.35 -0.71
C LEU A 111 12.20 0.48 -0.50
N ASN A 112 12.23 -0.39 0.51
CA ASN A 112 13.37 -1.29 0.76
C ASN A 112 13.71 -2.16 -0.47
N LYS A 113 12.72 -2.54 -1.30
CA LYS A 113 12.94 -3.31 -2.53
C LYS A 113 13.66 -2.52 -3.62
N LEU A 114 13.56 -1.19 -3.61
CA LEU A 114 14.36 -0.35 -4.51
C LEU A 114 15.84 -0.41 -4.11
N ASP A 115 16.15 -0.26 -2.83
CA ASP A 115 17.53 -0.28 -2.31
C ASP A 115 18.21 -1.65 -2.53
N ASP A 116 17.49 -2.74 -2.27
CA ASP A 116 17.96 -4.10 -2.60
C ASP A 116 18.28 -4.24 -4.10
N SER A 117 17.40 -3.70 -4.97
CA SER A 117 17.62 -3.75 -6.43
C SER A 117 18.77 -2.86 -6.92
N LEU A 118 19.13 -1.82 -6.16
CA LEU A 118 20.30 -0.98 -6.45
C LEU A 118 21.59 -1.68 -6.01
N SER A 119 21.62 -2.27 -4.81
CA SER A 119 22.81 -3.00 -4.31
C SER A 119 23.15 -4.23 -5.18
N ALA A 120 22.14 -4.98 -5.62
CA ALA A 120 22.31 -6.13 -6.52
C ALA A 120 22.85 -5.77 -7.92
N LYS A 121 22.79 -4.49 -8.33
CA LYS A 121 23.26 -4.03 -9.65
C LYS A 121 24.77 -3.73 -9.69
N TRP A 122 25.42 -3.67 -8.52
CA TRP A 122 26.85 -3.34 -8.36
C TRP A 122 27.65 -4.45 -7.65
N SER A 123 27.09 -5.66 -7.61
CA SER A 123 27.71 -6.89 -7.09
C SER A 123 28.08 -7.86 -8.23
#